data_AF-A0AAF0ZFA0-F1
#
_entry.id   AF-A0AAF0ZFA0-F1
#
_cell.length_a   1.000
_cell.length_b   1.000
_cell.length_c   1.000
_cell.angle_alpha   90.00
_cell.angle_beta   90.00
_cell.angle_gamma   90.00
#
_symmetry.space_group_name_H-M   'P 1'
#
loop_
_entity.id
_entity.type
_entity.pdbx_description
1 polymer ?
#
loop_
_entity_poly.entity_id
_entity_poly.type
_entity_poly.pdbx_seq_one_letter_code
_entity_poly.pdbx_strand_id
1 'polypeptide(L)' 'NIHVDVFTDHKTLQYVFNQKDLNLRHRRWHELLKDYDISVLYHPDKANVVANALSWLSMCSVTHIEDDRKELI' A
#
# COMPACT_ATOMS: atom_id res chain seq x y z
N ASN A 1 7.37 17.90 -13.09
CA ASN A 1 6.72 16.83 -12.31
C ASN A 1 5.68 16.16 -13.17
N ILE A 2 5.61 14.84 -13.13
CA ILE A 2 4.49 14.06 -13.69
C ILE A 2 3.49 13.90 -12.56
N HIS A 3 2.22 14.24 -12.82
CA HIS A 3 1.15 14.01 -11.86
C HIS A 3 0.75 12.54 -11.86
N VAL A 4 0.56 11.95 -10.69
CA VAL A 4 0.16 10.54 -10.55
C VAL A 4 -1.04 10.41 -9.61
N ASP A 5 -2.11 9.82 -10.10
CA ASP A 5 -3.25 9.40 -9.28
C ASP A 5 -2.99 8.01 -8.69
N VAL A 6 -3.01 7.93 -7.36
CA VAL A 6 -2.85 6.69 -6.61
C VAL A 6 -4.21 6.25 -6.09
N PHE A 7 -4.75 5.17 -6.65
CA PHE A 7 -6.01 4.58 -6.20
C PHE A 7 -5.77 3.56 -5.09
N THR A 8 -6.57 3.62 -4.03
CA THR A 8 -6.47 2.71 -2.89
C THR A 8 -7.85 2.32 -2.36
N ASP A 9 -7.98 1.05 -1.96
CA ASP A 9 -9.14 0.51 -1.22
C ASP A 9 -9.07 0.81 0.29
N HIS A 10 -7.98 1.36 0.78
CA HIS A 10 -7.85 1.77 2.16
C HIS A 10 -8.31 3.21 2.36
N LYS A 11 -9.56 3.37 2.79
CA LYS A 11 -10.20 4.68 3.01
C LYS A 11 -9.41 5.61 3.94
N THR A 12 -8.65 5.08 4.90
CA THR A 12 -7.81 5.87 5.80
C THR A 12 -6.61 6.52 5.09
N LEU A 13 -6.08 5.90 4.04
CA LEU A 13 -4.94 6.44 3.28
C LEU A 13 -5.31 7.66 2.45
N GLN A 14 -6.59 7.83 2.09
CA GLN A 14 -7.08 9.04 1.42
C GLN A 14 -6.76 10.32 2.19
N TYR A 15 -6.65 10.25 3.51
CA TYR A 15 -6.45 11.40 4.38
C TYR A 15 -4.99 11.60 4.80
N VAL A 16 -4.03 10.91 4.18
CA VAL A 16 -2.60 10.93 4.57
C VAL A 16 -2.00 12.35 4.58
N PHE A 17 -2.48 13.26 3.74
CA PHE A 17 -2.01 14.65 3.64
C PHE A 17 -2.75 15.63 4.57
N ASN A 18 -3.93 15.26 5.07
CA ASN A 18 -4.84 16.17 5.79
C ASN A 18 -5.06 15.77 7.25
N GLN A 19 -4.59 14.59 7.67
CA GLN A 19 -4.76 14.10 9.03
C GLN A 19 -3.82 14.83 10.00
N LYS A 20 -4.38 15.40 11.06
CA LYS A 20 -3.65 16.18 12.07
C LYS A 20 -2.65 15.33 12.87
N ASP A 21 -3.07 14.13 13.26
CA ASP A 21 -2.28 13.22 14.09
C ASP A 21 -1.88 11.97 13.31
N LEU A 22 -0.64 11.94 12.83
CA LEU A 22 -0.06 10.79 12.14
C LEU A 22 0.83 9.99 13.09
N ASN A 23 0.61 8.66 13.14
CA ASN A 23 1.56 7.73 13.74
C ASN A 23 2.94 7.86 13.05
N LEU A 24 4.03 7.56 13.75
CA LEU A 24 5.41 7.68 13.26
C LEU A 24 5.62 7.03 11.89
N ARG A 25 4.99 5.87 11.64
CA ARG A 25 5.03 5.22 10.32
C ARG A 25 4.45 6.12 9.24
N HIS A 26 3.25 6.66 9.45
CA HIS A 26 2.59 7.52 8.46
C HIS A 26 3.30 8.87 8.30
N ARG A 27 3.97 9.39 9.33
CA ARG A 27 4.81 10.59 9.19
C ARG A 27 5.97 10.37 8.22
N ARG A 28 6.68 9.24 8.34
CA ARG A 28 7.77 8.88 7.40
C ARG A 28 7.26 8.77 5.96
N TRP A 29 6.10 8.13 5.78
CA TRP A 29 5.46 8.06 4.46
C TRP A 29 5.07 9.44 3.94
N HIS A 30 4.45 10.28 4.78
CA HIS A 30 4.04 11.62 4.40
C HIS A 30 5.24 12.50 4.00
N GLU A 31 6.37 12.42 4.71
CA GLU A 31 7.60 13.11 4.33
C GLU A 31 8.10 12.68 2.95
N LEU A 32 8.10 11.37 2.66
CA LEU A 32 8.51 10.83 1.37
C LEU A 32 7.55 11.23 0.24
N LEU A 33 6.24 11.24 0.50
CA LEU A 33 5.22 11.49 -0.51
C LEU A 33 5.11 12.98 -0.89
N LYS A 34 5.57 13.90 -0.04
CA LYS A 34 5.56 15.35 -0.32
C LYS A 34 6.42 15.75 -1.51
N ASP A 35 7.43 14.94 -1.85
CA ASP A 35 8.33 15.22 -2.98
C ASP A 35 7.68 14.87 -4.33
N TYR A 36 6.54 14.16 -4.32
CA TYR A 36 5.82 13.73 -5.50
C TYR A 36 4.54 14.54 -5.71
N ASP A 37 4.24 14.86 -6.98
CA ASP A 37 2.96 15.43 -7.37
C ASP A 37 1.93 14.32 -7.51
N ILE A 38 1.35 13.89 -6.38
CA ILE A 38 0.40 12.78 -6.31
C ILE A 38 -0.93 13.15 -5.66
N SER A 39 -1.99 12.49 -6.09
CA SER A 39 -3.31 12.49 -5.45
C SER A 39 -3.66 11.09 -4.95
N VAL A 40 -4.06 10.93 -3.69
CA VAL A 40 -4.51 9.62 -3.15
C VAL A 40 -6.03 9.57 -3.16
N LEU A 41 -6.59 8.67 -3.97
CA LEU A 41 -8.02 8.56 -4.23
C LEU A 41 -8.57 7.23 -3.71
N TYR A 42 -9.65 7.28 -2.94
CA TYR A 42 -10.34 6.07 -2.51
C TYR A 42 -11.06 5.41 -3.69
N HIS A 43 -10.89 4.11 -3.82
CA HIS A 43 -11.53 3.27 -4.82
C HIS A 43 -12.05 1.99 -4.16
N PRO A 44 -13.34 1.65 -4.29
CA PRO A 44 -13.91 0.50 -3.59
C PRO A 44 -13.27 -0.83 -4.05
N ASP A 45 -13.03 -1.74 -3.09
CA ASP A 45 -12.33 -3.04 -3.25
C ASP A 45 -12.71 -3.82 -4.51
N LYS A 46 -14.00 -3.78 -4.89
CA LYS A 46 -14.54 -4.49 -6.05
C LYS A 46 -13.91 -4.09 -7.38
N ALA A 47 -13.27 -2.93 -7.45
CA ALA A 47 -12.62 -2.47 -8.66
C ALA A 47 -11.08 -2.41 -8.51
N ASN A 48 -10.54 -2.78 -7.33
CA ASN A 48 -9.11 -3.01 -7.09
C ASN A 48 -8.65 -4.45 -7.44
N VAL A 49 -9.36 -5.13 -8.36
CA VAL A 49 -9.21 -6.58 -8.62
C VAL A 49 -7.80 -6.94 -9.06
N VAL A 50 -7.18 -6.11 -9.91
CA VAL A 50 -5.82 -6.38 -10.43
C VAL A 50 -4.79 -6.29 -9.32
N ALA A 51 -4.80 -5.21 -8.53
CA ALA A 51 -3.84 -5.06 -7.43
C ALA A 51 -4.05 -6.15 -6.36
N ASN A 52 -5.30 -6.51 -6.08
CA ASN A 52 -5.62 -7.59 -5.17
C ASN A 52 -5.11 -8.95 -5.69
N ALA A 53 -5.31 -9.27 -6.97
CA ALA A 53 -4.78 -10.50 -7.58
C ALA A 53 -3.25 -10.57 -7.54
N LEU A 54 -2.56 -9.44 -7.80
CA LEU A 54 -1.11 -9.35 -7.70
C LEU A 54 -0.62 -9.50 -6.25
N SER A 55 -1.32 -8.89 -5.29
CA SER A 55 -1.04 -9.03 -3.86
C SER A 55 -1.16 -10.49 -3.41
N TRP A 56 -2.24 -11.16 -3.82
CA TRP A 56 -2.45 -12.57 -3.51
C TRP A 56 -1.40 -13.48 -4.15
N LEU A 57 -1.01 -13.21 -5.40
CA LEU A 57 0.06 -13.95 -6.07
C LEU A 57 1.39 -13.80 -5.33
N SER A 58 1.74 -12.56 -4.96
CA SER A 58 2.93 -12.27 -4.15
C SER A 58 2.90 -13.03 -2.83
N MET A 59 1.78 -12.96 -2.10
CA MET A 59 1.64 -13.63 -0.80
C MET A 59 1.71 -15.16 -0.92
N CYS A 60 1.08 -15.75 -1.93
CA CYS A 60 1.12 -17.19 -2.18
C CYS A 60 2.52 -17.66 -2.66
N SER A 61 3.28 -16.79 -3.33
CA SER A 61 4.69 -17.07 -3.62
C SER A 61 5.56 -17.04 -2.36
N VAL A 62 5.22 -16.21 -1.37
CA VAL A 62 5.95 -16.12 -0.09
C VAL A 62 5.67 -17.33 0.80
N THR A 63 4.45 -17.89 0.79
CA THR A 63 4.10 -19.06 1.61
C THR A 63 4.91 -20.31 1.26
N HIS A 64 5.42 -20.43 0.02
CA HIS A 64 6.29 -21.56 -0.36
C HIS A 64 7.73 -21.40 0.14
N ILE A 65 8.19 -20.18 0.46
CA ILE A 65 9.54 -19.94 1.02
C ILE A 65 9.56 -20.20 2.54
N GLU A 66 8.41 -20.08 3.21
CA GLU A 66 8.32 -20.33 4.66
C GLU A 66 8.27 -21.82 5.03
N ASP A 67 7.78 -22.69 4.14
CA ASP A 67 7.81 -24.14 4.38
C ASP A 67 9.24 -24.71 4.27
N ASP A 68 10.06 -24.24 3.32
CA ASP A 68 11.47 -24.64 3.19
C ASP A 68 12.35 -24.19 4.37
N ARG A 69 11.91 -23.20 5.17
CA ARG A 69 12.65 -22.75 6.37
C ARG A 69 12.34 -23.59 7.62
N LYS A 70 11.29 -24.41 7.61
CA LYS A 70 10.92 -25.27 8.75
C LYS A 70 11.64 -26.61 8.78
N GLU A 71 12.33 -26.99 7.70
CA GLU A 71 13.11 -28.24 7.63
C GLU A 71 14.57 -28.09 8.15
N LEU A 72 14.97 -26.92 8.66
CA LEU A 72 16.34 -26.67 9.16
C LEU A 72 16.45 -26.54 10.69
N ILE A 73 15.60 -27.24 11.46
CA ILE A 73 15.79 -27.44 12.91
C ILE A 73 15.83 -28.93 13.23
#